data_AF-A0A7D7ZQT7-F1
#
_entry.id   AF-A0A7D7ZQT7-F1
#
_cell.length_a   1.000
_cell.length_b   1.000
_cell.length_c   1.000
_cell.angle_alpha   90.00
_cell.angle_beta   90.00
_cell.angle_gamma   90.00
#
_symmetry.space_group_name_H-M   'P 1'
#
loop_
_entity.id
_entity.type
_entity.pdbx_description
1 polymer ?
#
loop_
_entity_poly.entity_id
_entity_poly.type
_entity_poly.pdbx_seq_one_letter_code
_entity_poly.pdbx_strand_id
1 'polypeptide(L)'
;METPGYSGSYDGLRIYQTQLANLKLTQSSFVGYSRVKVYETGNGYTLKEYTSAADYPNTDAIVSLPSNPHNRAVLRINNGTFPDMMTDADLFRGSLKEEAVYNQAGHYVARTINTYQHKRYTSVPISNSVINSRGLDAAEGCDYAPVFMSESASIHIERNLLKETQSISYHLDGSQISTTTAYAYEDNYPFVSEKNVANSTGSTYKTRYHYPYSNPQFDIQYTTGPKPAALPCEGESDIRLPLLELTQNNKIATPFYVKEYKDRNLVSNQLLLYKTYQYTPKEGMPPRLIAGGIPIVESSISNTREILTKASQWSNDYHCTLDKDLTAYQIHLYDDHANPIEVSSSADAAHTVLIWGYQGSQLLAKIENATFDDVSGSTLLEIISKSNADDDSTFGDAGNEGQLRVALAKLRNPAYFPNLVNAQITTYTYDPLIGITSMTDARGETLYYTYGTFNRLEYIKDTQGNILSKNQYHYKN
;
A
#
# COMPACT_ATOMS: atom_id res chain seq x y z
N MET A 1 -20.23 78.45 8.77
CA MET A 1 -20.88 78.08 7.50
C MET A 1 -20.36 76.73 7.10
N GLU A 2 -21.26 75.76 7.11
CA GLU A 2 -21.08 74.39 6.66
C GLU A 2 -20.83 74.33 5.15
N THR A 3 -20.13 73.29 4.70
CA THR A 3 -20.53 72.30 3.66
C THR A 3 -19.29 71.55 3.16
N PRO A 4 -19.40 70.30 2.66
CA PRO A 4 -20.02 69.15 3.31
C PRO A 4 -19.09 67.92 3.32
N GLY A 5 -19.29 67.02 4.28
CA GLY A 5 -18.65 65.72 4.31
C GLY A 5 -19.11 64.83 3.15
N TYR A 6 -18.15 64.20 2.47
CA TYR A 6 -18.43 63.09 1.57
C TYR A 6 -18.40 61.79 2.36
N SER A 7 -19.60 61.24 2.61
CA SER A 7 -19.80 59.88 3.07
C SER A 7 -19.41 58.91 1.95
N GLY A 8 -18.19 58.39 2.01
CA GLY A 8 -17.81 57.18 1.28
C GLY A 8 -18.07 55.96 2.16
N SER A 9 -19.27 55.41 2.13
CA SER A 9 -19.53 54.06 2.64
C SER A 9 -18.82 53.07 1.72
N TYR A 10 -17.59 52.70 2.06
CA TYR A 10 -17.06 51.41 1.64
C TYR A 10 -17.49 50.39 2.67
N ASP A 11 -18.78 50.04 2.65
CA ASP A 11 -19.20 48.69 3.04
C ASP A 11 -18.61 47.74 1.99
N GLY A 12 -17.31 47.50 2.15
CA GLY A 12 -16.58 46.55 1.35
C GLY A 12 -17.17 45.17 1.61
N LEU A 13 -17.66 44.53 0.56
CA LEU A 13 -18.02 43.12 0.52
C LEU A 13 -16.94 42.31 1.26
N ARG A 14 -17.19 41.89 2.50
CA ARG A 14 -16.31 40.94 3.19
C ARG A 14 -16.61 39.56 2.61
N ILE A 15 -15.96 39.25 1.48
CA ILE A 15 -15.89 37.88 0.98
C ILE A 15 -14.94 37.14 1.92
N TYR A 16 -15.48 36.40 2.87
CA TYR A 16 -14.72 35.38 3.58
C TYR A 16 -14.54 34.18 2.63
N GLN A 17 -13.64 34.32 1.66
CA GLN A 17 -13.09 33.15 0.98
C GLN A 17 -12.11 32.52 1.96
N THR A 18 -12.54 31.50 2.69
CA THR A 18 -11.60 30.59 3.37
C THR A 18 -10.77 29.92 2.28
N GLN A 19 -9.50 30.31 2.18
CA GLN A 19 -8.56 29.71 1.24
C GLN A 19 -8.45 28.21 1.51
N LEU A 20 -8.34 27.41 0.45
CA LEU A 20 -8.10 25.96 0.56
C LEU A 20 -6.80 25.65 1.34
N ALA A 21 -5.85 26.59 1.38
CA ALA A 21 -4.62 26.49 2.17
C ALA A 21 -4.87 26.35 3.69
N ASN A 22 -6.02 26.82 4.18
CA ASN A 22 -6.42 26.69 5.58
C ASN A 22 -7.09 25.35 5.90
N LEU A 23 -7.36 24.51 4.89
CA LEU A 23 -7.93 23.19 5.09
C LEU A 23 -6.83 22.22 5.54
N LYS A 24 -7.08 21.55 6.66
CA LYS A 24 -6.17 20.54 7.21
C LYS A 24 -6.43 19.21 6.53
N LEU A 25 -5.61 18.87 5.53
CA LEU A 25 -5.64 17.57 4.85
C LEU A 25 -5.29 16.43 5.82
N THR A 26 -5.76 15.23 5.57
CA THR A 26 -5.34 14.01 6.24
C THR A 26 -4.92 13.00 5.17
N GLN A 27 -3.61 12.78 5.04
CA GLN A 27 -3.01 11.98 3.96
C GLN A 27 -3.51 12.42 2.58
N SER A 28 -3.42 13.73 2.31
CA SER A 28 -3.84 14.37 1.06
C SER A 28 -5.34 14.30 0.78
N SER A 29 -6.16 13.93 1.77
CA SER A 29 -7.63 13.95 1.69
C SER A 29 -8.24 15.00 2.61
N PHE A 30 -9.34 15.63 2.19
CA PHE A 30 -10.11 16.56 3.04
C PHE A 30 -10.93 15.86 4.13
N VAL A 31 -10.94 14.53 4.13
CA VAL A 31 -11.78 13.70 5.00
C VAL A 31 -10.91 13.05 6.06
N GLY A 32 -10.85 13.64 7.26
CA GLY A 32 -10.12 13.10 8.41
C GLY A 32 -11.06 12.74 9.56
N TYR A 33 -11.00 11.50 10.05
CA TYR A 33 -11.66 11.10 11.29
C TYR A 33 -10.61 10.87 12.37
N SER A 34 -10.91 11.28 13.61
CA SER A 34 -10.04 10.98 14.75
C SER A 34 -10.38 9.63 15.36
N ARG A 35 -11.56 9.07 15.06
CA ARG A 35 -12.07 7.87 15.70
C ARG A 35 -13.05 7.10 14.80
N VAL A 36 -12.93 5.79 14.77
CA VAL A 36 -13.89 4.87 14.15
C VAL A 36 -14.33 3.85 15.18
N LYS A 37 -15.63 3.64 15.32
CA LYS A 37 -16.20 2.57 16.16
C LYS A 37 -16.84 1.51 15.28
N VAL A 38 -16.32 0.29 15.33
CA VAL A 38 -16.79 -0.86 14.58
C VAL A 38 -17.62 -1.74 15.51
N TYR A 39 -18.90 -1.94 15.22
CA TYR A 39 -19.75 -2.86 15.97
C TYR A 39 -19.82 -4.18 15.22
N GLU A 40 -19.77 -5.28 15.96
CA GLU A 40 -20.01 -6.61 15.44
C GLU A 40 -21.18 -7.23 16.18
N THR A 41 -22.20 -7.62 15.42
CA THR A 41 -23.42 -8.21 15.97
C THR A 41 -23.06 -9.47 16.74
N GLY A 42 -23.26 -9.46 18.06
CA GLY A 42 -22.95 -10.59 18.93
C GLY A 42 -21.50 -10.66 19.46
N ASN A 43 -20.59 -9.76 19.08
CA ASN A 43 -19.18 -9.83 19.52
C ASN A 43 -18.68 -8.60 20.29
N GLY A 44 -19.46 -7.52 20.35
CA GLY A 44 -19.08 -6.28 21.02
C GLY A 44 -18.68 -5.19 20.01
N TYR A 45 -17.58 -4.48 20.27
CA TYR A 45 -17.12 -3.42 19.37
C TYR A 45 -15.61 -3.18 19.44
N THR A 46 -15.07 -2.64 18.36
CA THR A 46 -13.68 -2.18 18.25
C THR A 46 -13.63 -0.67 18.09
N LEU A 47 -12.78 0.00 18.86
CA LEU A 47 -12.53 1.43 18.78
C LEU A 47 -11.15 1.67 18.16
N LYS A 48 -11.09 2.40 17.05
CA LYS A 48 -9.84 2.80 16.39
C LYS A 48 -9.67 4.31 16.51
N GLU A 49 -8.55 4.76 17.06
CA GLU A 49 -8.21 6.18 17.21
C GLU A 49 -7.04 6.56 16.32
N TYR A 50 -7.15 7.70 15.64
CA TYR A 50 -6.20 8.15 14.62
C TYR A 50 -5.64 9.53 14.97
N THR A 51 -4.43 9.81 14.51
CA THR A 51 -3.86 11.16 14.55
C THR A 51 -4.70 12.09 13.66
N SER A 52 -4.86 13.33 14.09
CA SER A 52 -5.79 14.27 13.49
C SER A 52 -5.23 15.70 13.48
N ALA A 53 -5.99 16.62 12.89
CA ALA A 53 -5.77 18.06 12.92
C ALA A 53 -5.64 18.67 14.34
N ALA A 54 -6.14 17.98 15.36
CA ALA A 54 -6.01 18.37 16.76
C ALA A 54 -4.65 17.94 17.36
N ASP A 55 -4.10 16.82 16.90
CA ASP A 55 -2.78 16.33 17.33
C ASP A 55 -1.66 17.09 16.58
N TYR A 56 -1.86 17.35 15.28
CA TYR A 56 -0.91 18.00 14.38
C TYR A 56 -1.58 19.15 13.60
N PRO A 57 -1.76 20.33 14.21
CA PRO A 57 -2.28 21.51 13.51
C PRO A 57 -1.24 22.06 12.51
N ASN A 58 -1.70 22.68 11.42
CA ASN A 58 -0.83 23.48 10.57
C ASN A 58 -0.32 24.68 11.38
N THR A 59 0.92 25.08 11.15
CA THR A 59 1.54 26.23 11.82
C THR A 59 1.91 27.30 10.81
N ASP A 60 1.89 28.57 11.21
CA ASP A 60 2.26 29.67 10.32
C ASP A 60 3.72 29.54 9.86
N ALA A 61 4.00 29.84 8.60
CA ALA A 61 5.35 29.86 8.09
C ALA A 61 6.14 31.04 8.67
N ILE A 62 7.40 30.79 9.03
CA ILE A 62 8.31 31.84 9.50
C ILE A 62 8.82 32.62 8.28
N VAL A 63 8.41 33.88 8.16
CA VAL A 63 8.90 34.79 7.12
C VAL A 63 10.02 35.66 7.66
N SER A 64 11.25 35.43 7.21
CA SER A 64 12.37 36.33 7.44
C SER A 64 12.49 37.31 6.27
N LEU A 65 12.40 38.60 6.54
CA LEU A 65 12.62 39.65 5.52
C LEU A 65 14.06 40.16 5.62
N PRO A 66 14.77 40.32 4.50
CA PRO A 66 16.08 40.96 4.51
C PRO A 66 15.98 42.40 5.04
N SER A 67 17.01 42.85 5.75
CA SER A 67 17.07 44.12 6.48
C SER A 67 17.02 45.40 5.61
N ASN A 68 16.78 45.28 4.29
CA ASN A 68 16.77 46.43 3.39
C ASN A 68 15.38 47.11 3.36
N PRO A 69 15.26 48.35 3.85
CA PRO A 69 13.99 49.08 3.89
C PRO A 69 13.40 49.43 2.51
N HIS A 70 14.15 49.28 1.42
CA HIS A 70 13.66 49.50 0.05
C HIS A 70 13.01 48.26 -0.59
N ASN A 71 13.19 47.07 -0.02
CA ASN A 71 12.55 45.82 -0.48
C ASN A 71 11.18 45.57 0.16
N ARG A 72 10.56 46.60 0.74
CA ARG A 72 9.23 46.53 1.37
C ARG A 72 8.12 46.52 0.31
N ALA A 73 8.19 45.61 -0.66
CA ALA A 73 6.97 45.17 -1.34
C ALA A 73 6.17 44.38 -0.31
N VAL A 74 5.16 45.03 0.26
CA VAL A 74 4.36 44.53 1.36
C VAL A 74 3.52 43.33 0.87
N LEU A 75 4.06 42.13 0.96
CA LEU A 75 3.31 40.86 0.95
C LEU A 75 2.74 40.56 2.35
N ARG A 76 2.22 41.59 3.04
CA ARG A 76 1.48 41.44 4.31
C ARG A 76 0.07 41.95 4.16
N ILE A 77 -0.61 41.44 3.14
CA ILE A 77 -2.03 41.67 2.94
C ILE A 77 -2.71 40.30 3.05
N ASN A 78 -3.11 39.92 4.27
CA ASN A 78 -4.04 38.80 4.46
C ASN A 78 -5.47 39.29 4.14
N ASN A 79 -5.70 39.62 2.85
CA ASN A 79 -7.02 40.00 2.33
C ASN A 79 -7.69 38.83 1.61
N GLY A 80 -7.26 37.59 1.84
CA GLY A 80 -7.77 36.41 1.13
C GLY A 80 -7.28 36.26 -0.32
N THR A 81 -6.53 37.21 -0.87
CA THR A 81 -6.03 37.20 -2.26
C THR A 81 -4.59 36.68 -2.43
N PHE A 82 -3.82 36.57 -1.33
CA PHE A 82 -2.47 36.01 -1.33
C PHE A 82 -2.45 34.77 -0.40
N PRO A 83 -1.81 33.65 -0.79
CA PRO A 83 -1.81 32.45 0.02
C PRO A 83 -1.15 32.73 1.38
N ASP A 84 -1.86 32.45 2.49
CA ASP A 84 -1.21 32.34 3.79
C ASP A 84 -0.21 31.19 3.70
N MET A 85 1.07 31.49 3.93
CA MET A 85 2.11 30.48 3.95
C MET A 85 2.01 29.73 5.27
N MET A 86 1.46 28.51 5.23
CA MET A 86 1.43 27.59 6.36
C MET A 86 2.40 26.43 6.13
N THR A 87 2.98 25.93 7.22
CA THR A 87 3.64 24.63 7.23
C THR A 87 2.56 23.56 7.45
N ASP A 88 2.31 22.75 6.43
CA ASP A 88 1.29 21.69 6.49
C ASP A 88 1.80 20.48 7.28
N ALA A 89 0.98 20.01 8.22
CA ALA A 89 1.25 18.83 9.04
C ALA A 89 0.51 17.57 8.55
N ASP A 90 0.02 17.58 7.30
CA ASP A 90 -0.72 16.49 6.65
C ASP A 90 -0.05 15.12 6.81
N LEU A 91 1.29 15.07 6.67
CA LEU A 91 2.09 13.85 6.80
C LEU A 91 1.89 13.09 8.12
N PHE A 92 1.52 13.81 9.19
CA PHE A 92 1.40 13.26 10.54
C PHE A 92 -0.03 12.86 10.91
N ARG A 93 -1.01 13.14 10.04
CA ARG A 93 -2.44 12.88 10.29
C ARG A 93 -2.88 11.56 9.65
N GLY A 94 -3.93 10.94 10.19
CA GLY A 94 -4.50 9.68 9.69
C GLY A 94 -3.77 8.41 10.11
N SER A 95 -2.74 8.50 10.95
CA SER A 95 -2.01 7.34 11.49
C SER A 95 -2.80 6.72 12.67
N LEU A 96 -3.01 5.40 12.68
CA LEU A 96 -3.72 4.69 13.75
C LEU A 96 -2.91 4.71 15.05
N LYS A 97 -3.34 5.47 16.06
CA LYS A 97 -2.71 5.54 17.39
C LYS A 97 -3.03 4.32 18.25
N GLU A 98 -4.30 3.94 18.28
CA GLU A 98 -4.78 2.88 19.14
C GLU A 98 -5.95 2.14 18.49
N GLU A 99 -5.95 0.82 18.62
CA GLU A 99 -7.10 -0.04 18.38
C GLU A 99 -7.43 -0.79 19.67
N ALA A 100 -8.66 -0.67 20.15
CA ALA A 100 -9.13 -1.31 21.37
C ALA A 100 -10.38 -2.15 21.10
N VAL A 101 -10.31 -3.44 21.39
CA VAL A 101 -11.39 -4.41 21.20
C VAL A 101 -12.11 -4.64 22.52
N TYR A 102 -13.44 -4.54 22.49
CA TYR A 102 -14.32 -4.69 23.64
C TYR A 102 -15.30 -5.82 23.39
N ASN A 103 -15.57 -6.62 24.42
CA ASN A 103 -16.65 -7.58 24.40
C ASN A 103 -18.02 -6.89 24.59
N GLN A 104 -19.11 -7.66 24.55
CA GLN A 104 -20.47 -7.13 24.74
C GLN A 104 -20.68 -6.44 26.10
N ALA A 105 -19.95 -6.84 27.15
CA ALA A 105 -20.03 -6.24 28.48
C ALA A 105 -19.25 -4.92 28.59
N GLY A 106 -18.51 -4.53 27.55
CA GLY A 106 -17.68 -3.31 27.54
C GLY A 106 -16.32 -3.48 28.21
N HIS A 107 -15.85 -4.72 28.43
CA HIS A 107 -14.50 -4.98 28.93
C HIS A 107 -13.51 -5.17 27.78
N TYR A 108 -12.26 -4.77 28.00
CA TYR A 108 -11.17 -4.97 27.05
C TYR A 108 -10.93 -6.47 26.79
N VAL A 109 -10.79 -6.80 25.52
CA VAL A 109 -10.35 -8.12 25.03
C VAL A 109 -8.93 -8.01 24.47
N ALA A 110 -8.67 -6.95 23.72
CA ALA A 110 -7.36 -6.67 23.17
C ALA A 110 -7.14 -5.16 22.97
N ARG A 111 -5.88 -4.74 22.97
CA ARG A 111 -5.46 -3.40 22.59
C ARG A 111 -4.21 -3.47 21.73
N THR A 112 -4.11 -2.55 20.78
CA THR A 112 -2.93 -2.34 19.94
C THR A 112 -2.61 -0.86 19.96
N ILE A 113 -1.41 -0.50 20.40
CA ILE A 113 -0.96 0.90 20.53
C ILE A 113 0.23 1.09 19.60
N ASN A 114 0.18 2.09 18.75
CA ASN A 114 1.21 2.39 17.77
C ASN A 114 1.91 3.70 18.08
N THR A 115 3.22 3.72 17.90
CA THR A 115 4.02 4.94 17.90
C THR A 115 4.68 5.11 16.54
N TYR A 116 4.85 6.35 16.11
CA TYR A 116 5.38 6.70 14.80
C TYR A 116 6.65 7.55 14.92
N GLN A 117 7.48 7.51 13.88
CA GLN A 117 8.68 8.31 13.74
C GLN A 117 8.71 9.03 12.39
N HIS A 118 9.08 10.31 12.42
CA HIS A 118 9.35 11.08 11.22
C HIS A 118 10.75 10.75 10.69
N LYS A 119 10.84 10.28 9.45
CA LYS A 119 12.13 10.07 8.75
C LYS A 119 12.15 10.87 7.46
N ARG A 120 13.23 11.63 7.27
CA ARG A 120 13.53 12.37 6.04
C ARG A 120 14.63 11.64 5.28
N TYR A 121 14.41 11.40 3.99
CA TYR A 121 15.27 10.61 3.14
C TYR A 121 16.19 11.49 2.30
N THR A 122 15.60 12.18 1.33
CA THR A 122 16.31 13.08 0.42
C THR A 122 15.44 14.31 0.16
N SER A 123 15.93 15.23 -0.64
CA SER A 123 15.17 16.40 -1.07
C SER A 123 15.36 16.66 -2.55
N VAL A 124 14.28 17.05 -3.21
CA VAL A 124 14.31 17.54 -4.58
C VAL A 124 14.42 19.07 -4.52
N PRO A 125 15.56 19.67 -4.90
CA PRO A 125 15.66 21.12 -4.97
C PRO A 125 14.78 21.65 -6.10
N ILE A 126 14.05 22.73 -5.83
CA ILE A 126 13.30 23.50 -6.81
C ILE A 126 13.82 24.94 -6.79
N SER A 127 14.02 25.52 -7.97
CA SER A 127 14.44 26.91 -8.10
C SER A 127 13.65 27.58 -9.21
N ASN A 128 13.14 28.76 -8.93
CA ASN A 128 12.48 29.62 -9.91
C ASN A 128 13.21 30.96 -9.99
N SER A 129 13.37 31.48 -11.20
CA SER A 129 13.98 32.78 -11.44
C SER A 129 12.96 33.66 -12.15
N VAL A 130 12.53 34.72 -11.48
CA VAL A 130 11.57 35.69 -12.01
C VAL A 130 12.31 36.98 -12.34
N ILE A 131 12.11 37.47 -13.56
CA ILE A 131 12.59 38.79 -13.97
C ILE A 131 11.47 39.77 -13.68
N ASN A 132 11.69 40.69 -12.75
CA ASN A 132 10.77 41.81 -12.52
C ASN A 132 11.29 43.02 -13.30
N SER A 133 10.74 43.26 -14.48
CA SER A 133 10.91 44.54 -15.18
C SER A 133 9.91 45.53 -14.59
N ARG A 134 10.32 46.36 -13.63
CA ARG A 134 9.53 47.54 -13.26
C ARG A 134 9.44 48.47 -14.48
N GLY A 135 8.30 48.47 -15.16
CA GLY A 135 7.91 49.57 -16.04
C GLY A 135 7.06 50.56 -15.24
N LEU A 136 7.69 51.53 -14.57
CA LEU A 136 6.98 52.63 -13.90
C LEU A 136 7.75 53.94 -14.13
N ASP A 137 7.11 54.80 -14.93
CA ASP A 137 7.34 56.21 -15.24
C ASP A 137 8.76 56.78 -15.16
N ALA A 138 9.30 57.06 -16.35
CA ALA A 138 10.58 57.69 -16.64
C ALA A 138 10.64 59.19 -16.24
N ALA A 139 10.41 59.52 -14.96
CA ALA A 139 10.50 60.89 -14.48
C ALA A 139 11.87 61.28 -13.91
N GLU A 140 12.73 60.32 -13.54
CA GLU A 140 13.98 60.62 -12.82
C GLU A 140 15.21 59.85 -13.34
N GLY A 141 15.47 59.86 -14.66
CA GLY A 141 16.83 59.72 -15.24
C GLY A 141 17.76 58.56 -14.79
N CYS A 142 17.27 57.57 -14.05
CA CYS A 142 18.06 56.44 -13.57
C CYS A 142 17.66 55.19 -14.35
N ASP A 143 18.56 54.68 -15.18
CA ASP A 143 18.49 53.34 -15.76
C ASP A 143 18.57 52.31 -14.62
N TYR A 144 17.41 51.79 -14.18
CA TYR A 144 17.39 50.67 -13.25
C TYR A 144 17.45 49.35 -14.04
N ALA A 145 18.56 48.61 -13.86
CA ALA A 145 18.72 47.27 -14.40
C ALA A 145 17.58 46.33 -13.96
N PRO A 146 17.21 45.33 -14.78
CA PRO A 146 16.19 44.35 -14.40
C PRO A 146 16.51 43.72 -13.05
N VAL A 147 15.52 43.64 -12.17
CA VAL A 147 15.68 42.96 -10.87
C VAL A 147 15.46 41.47 -11.10
N PHE A 148 16.53 40.69 -10.94
CA PHE A 148 16.47 39.24 -10.91
C PHE A 148 16.11 38.78 -9.51
N MET A 149 14.95 38.15 -9.37
CA MET A 149 14.57 37.46 -8.15
C MET A 149 14.75 35.96 -8.39
N SER A 150 15.52 35.30 -7.54
CA SER A 150 15.57 33.84 -7.49
C SER A 150 14.95 33.35 -6.19
N GLU A 151 14.03 32.41 -6.32
CA GLU A 151 13.45 31.68 -5.21
C GLU A 151 13.93 30.24 -5.31
N SER A 152 14.41 29.68 -4.20
CA SER A 152 14.74 28.26 -4.11
C SER A 152 14.06 27.64 -2.90
N ALA A 153 13.59 26.42 -3.08
CA ALA A 153 13.01 25.60 -2.02
C ALA A 153 13.42 24.14 -2.24
N SER A 154 13.12 23.28 -1.28
CA SER A 154 13.42 21.86 -1.36
C SER A 154 12.17 21.07 -0.98
N ILE A 155 11.71 20.20 -1.89
CA ILE A 155 10.66 19.23 -1.58
C ILE A 155 11.32 18.06 -0.86
N HIS A 156 11.07 17.91 0.43
CA HIS A 156 11.60 16.79 1.20
C HIS A 156 10.82 15.51 0.90
N ILE A 157 11.53 14.43 0.61
CA ILE A 157 10.98 13.08 0.62
C ILE A 157 11.04 12.60 2.06
N GLU A 158 9.89 12.62 2.74
CA GLU A 158 9.76 12.24 4.15
C GLU A 158 8.53 11.37 4.39
N ARG A 159 8.55 10.62 5.50
CA ARG A 159 7.48 9.71 5.91
C ARG A 159 7.27 9.75 7.42
N ASN A 160 6.02 9.58 7.85
CA ASN A 160 5.66 9.26 9.22
C ASN A 160 5.49 7.73 9.34
N LEU A 161 6.54 7.05 9.80
CA LEU A 161 6.68 5.60 9.74
C LEU A 161 6.32 4.95 11.07
N LEU A 162 5.67 3.79 11.04
CA LEU A 162 5.35 3.02 12.24
C LEU A 162 6.65 2.59 12.93
N LYS A 163 6.93 3.09 14.12
CA LYS A 163 8.16 2.78 14.86
C LYS A 163 7.98 1.55 15.72
N GLU A 164 6.88 1.50 16.45
CA GLU A 164 6.61 0.43 17.42
C GLU A 164 5.12 0.19 17.56
N THR A 165 4.75 -1.08 17.73
CA THR A 165 3.39 -1.53 18.05
C THR A 165 3.43 -2.36 19.32
N GLN A 166 2.65 -1.97 20.32
CA GLN A 166 2.39 -2.77 21.50
C GLN A 166 1.01 -3.42 21.37
N SER A 167 0.96 -4.75 21.30
CA SER A 167 -0.27 -5.53 21.33
C SER A 167 -0.46 -6.16 22.70
N ILE A 168 -1.66 -6.03 23.27
CA ILE A 168 -2.01 -6.51 24.61
C ILE A 168 -3.29 -7.33 24.47
N SER A 169 -3.29 -8.56 24.97
CA SER A 169 -4.48 -9.42 25.08
C SER A 169 -4.85 -9.58 26.55
N TYR A 170 -6.15 -9.50 26.84
CA TYR A 170 -6.71 -9.59 28.20
C TYR A 170 -7.46 -10.91 28.35
N HIS A 171 -7.07 -11.71 29.33
CA HIS A 171 -7.75 -12.95 29.67
C HIS A 171 -8.86 -12.71 30.69
N LEU A 172 -9.81 -13.64 30.77
CA LEU A 172 -10.96 -13.56 31.69
C LEU A 172 -10.56 -13.55 33.18
N ASP A 173 -9.38 -14.10 33.49
CA ASP A 173 -8.81 -14.12 34.84
C ASP A 173 -8.10 -12.80 35.23
N GLY A 174 -8.09 -11.81 34.32
CA GLY A 174 -7.42 -10.53 34.51
C GLY A 174 -5.93 -10.54 34.19
N SER A 175 -5.36 -11.68 33.79
CA SER A 175 -3.99 -11.73 33.29
C SER A 175 -3.88 -11.08 31.90
N GLN A 176 -2.68 -10.58 31.57
CA GLN A 176 -2.40 -9.95 30.29
C GLN A 176 -1.16 -10.54 29.65
N ILE A 177 -1.22 -10.69 28.33
CA ILE A 177 -0.06 -11.03 27.49
C ILE A 177 0.20 -9.82 26.59
N SER A 178 1.43 -9.35 26.57
CA SER A 178 1.82 -8.22 25.72
C SER A 178 2.96 -8.59 24.78
N THR A 179 2.91 -8.10 23.56
CA THR A 179 3.99 -8.18 22.57
C THR A 179 4.34 -6.78 22.07
N THR A 180 5.63 -6.47 22.03
CA THR A 180 6.14 -5.23 21.44
C THR A 180 6.82 -5.57 20.13
N THR A 181 6.39 -4.94 19.04
CA THR A 181 6.98 -5.06 17.71
C THR A 181 7.63 -3.74 17.33
N ALA A 182 8.95 -3.70 17.17
CA ALA A 182 9.70 -2.54 16.71
C ALA A 182 10.13 -2.70 15.25
N TYR A 183 10.09 -1.60 14.49
CA TYR A 183 10.39 -1.56 13.07
C TYR A 183 11.62 -0.68 12.79
N ALA A 184 12.59 -1.23 12.07
CA ALA A 184 13.69 -0.48 11.48
C ALA A 184 13.45 -0.32 9.97
N TYR A 185 13.97 0.75 9.40
CA TYR A 185 13.75 1.11 8.00
C TYR A 185 15.07 1.33 7.27
N GLU A 186 15.08 1.01 5.98
CA GLU A 186 16.16 1.31 5.04
C GLU A 186 16.55 2.79 5.08
N ASP A 187 17.81 3.09 4.78
CA ASP A 187 18.34 4.47 4.87
C ASP A 187 17.81 5.37 3.76
N ASN A 188 17.70 4.83 2.55
CA ASN A 188 17.32 5.57 1.35
C ASN A 188 15.84 5.41 0.96
N TYR A 189 15.16 4.40 1.50
CA TYR A 189 13.78 4.06 1.11
C TYR A 189 12.88 3.82 2.33
N PRO A 190 11.56 4.04 2.22
CA PRO A 190 10.61 3.80 3.30
C PRO A 190 10.21 2.33 3.43
N PHE A 191 11.16 1.44 3.24
CA PHE A 191 10.97 0.00 3.33
C PHE A 191 11.50 -0.51 4.67
N VAL A 192 10.79 -1.46 5.28
CA VAL A 192 11.17 -2.04 6.58
C VAL A 192 12.38 -2.95 6.36
N SER A 193 13.48 -2.69 7.04
CA SER A 193 14.70 -3.52 6.97
C SER A 193 14.71 -4.62 8.02
N GLU A 194 14.23 -4.31 9.24
CA GLU A 194 14.06 -5.29 10.32
C GLU A 194 12.74 -5.09 11.07
N LYS A 195 12.16 -6.20 11.51
CA LYS A 195 11.03 -6.25 12.46
C LYS A 195 11.48 -7.07 13.67
N ASN A 196 11.44 -6.48 14.86
CA ASN A 196 11.84 -7.13 16.11
C ASN A 196 10.62 -7.26 17.02
N VAL A 197 10.24 -8.48 17.40
CA VAL A 197 9.12 -8.78 18.28
C VAL A 197 9.67 -9.33 19.60
N ALA A 198 9.27 -8.73 20.72
CA ALA A 198 9.52 -9.24 22.06
C ALA A 198 8.18 -9.50 22.74
N ASN A 199 7.98 -10.69 23.28
CA ASN A 199 6.78 -11.01 24.07
C ASN A 199 7.02 -10.83 25.57
N SER A 200 5.95 -10.77 26.35
CA SER A 200 5.99 -10.62 27.81
C SER A 200 6.63 -11.80 28.54
N THR A 201 6.86 -12.93 27.86
CA THR A 201 7.55 -14.11 28.40
C THR A 201 9.05 -14.11 28.11
N GLY A 202 9.58 -13.07 27.45
CA GLY A 202 11.01 -12.90 27.17
C GLY A 202 11.52 -13.56 25.88
N SER A 203 10.66 -14.21 25.10
CA SER A 203 11.04 -14.73 23.77
C SER A 203 11.14 -13.61 22.75
N THR A 204 12.12 -13.72 21.88
CA THR A 204 12.40 -12.73 20.84
C THR A 204 12.29 -13.33 19.46
N TYR A 205 11.65 -12.60 18.55
CA TYR A 205 11.58 -12.94 17.14
C TYR A 205 12.12 -11.76 16.33
N LYS A 206 12.91 -12.03 15.31
CA LYS A 206 13.44 -11.02 14.40
C LYS A 206 13.19 -11.44 12.97
N THR A 207 12.63 -10.55 12.17
CA THR A 207 12.54 -10.69 10.71
C THR A 207 13.45 -9.68 10.05
N ARG A 208 14.23 -10.10 9.07
CA ARG A 208 15.09 -9.26 8.22
C ARG A 208 14.59 -9.31 6.79
N TYR A 209 14.54 -8.16 6.13
CA TYR A 209 14.07 -8.02 4.75
C TYR A 209 15.22 -7.55 3.86
N HIS A 210 15.38 -8.19 2.71
CA HIS A 210 16.33 -7.79 1.68
C HIS A 210 15.59 -7.47 0.38
N TYR A 211 15.90 -6.32 -0.21
CA TYR A 211 15.24 -5.76 -1.39
C TYR A 211 16.13 -5.89 -2.64
N PRO A 212 15.60 -5.75 -3.86
CA PRO A 212 16.36 -6.02 -5.09
C PRO A 212 17.65 -5.21 -5.25
N TYR A 213 17.70 -3.99 -4.70
CA TYR A 213 18.90 -3.14 -4.69
C TYR A 213 19.80 -3.37 -3.49
N SER A 214 19.31 -4.05 -2.44
CA SER A 214 20.13 -4.38 -1.28
C SER A 214 21.28 -5.20 -1.82
N ASN A 215 22.52 -4.69 -1.75
CA ASN A 215 23.68 -5.46 -2.17
C ASN A 215 23.61 -6.75 -1.38
N PRO A 216 23.42 -7.90 -2.02
CA PRO A 216 23.60 -9.14 -1.34
C PRO A 216 25.12 -9.32 -1.27
N GLN A 217 25.80 -8.47 -0.50
CA GLN A 217 26.68 -9.03 0.51
C GLN A 217 25.73 -9.78 1.45
N PHE A 218 25.26 -10.93 0.95
CA PHE A 218 25.00 -12.12 1.75
C PHE A 218 26.03 -12.06 2.87
N ASP A 219 25.63 -12.20 4.12
CA ASP A 219 26.44 -12.05 5.34
C ASP A 219 27.60 -13.08 5.37
N ILE A 220 28.44 -13.06 4.34
CA ILE A 220 29.61 -13.85 4.06
C ILE A 220 30.72 -12.95 4.56
N GLN A 221 31.12 -13.16 5.80
CA GLN A 221 32.28 -12.48 6.35
C GLN A 221 33.49 -12.78 5.44
N TYR A 222 33.93 -11.79 4.67
CA TYR A 222 35.19 -11.86 3.95
C TYR A 222 36.30 -11.86 4.99
N THR A 223 36.86 -13.04 5.30
CA THR A 223 38.15 -13.12 5.97
C THR A 223 39.19 -12.57 4.99
N THR A 224 39.48 -11.27 5.12
CA THR A 224 40.67 -10.54 4.65
C THR A 224 41.43 -11.16 3.47
N GLY A 225 41.13 -10.72 2.26
CA GLY A 225 41.92 -11.00 1.05
C GLY A 225 41.63 -10.00 -0.08
N PRO A 226 42.62 -9.58 -0.89
CA PRO A 226 42.46 -8.47 -1.82
C PRO A 226 41.88 -8.92 -3.17
N LYS A 227 40.55 -8.83 -3.30
CA LYS A 227 39.76 -8.54 -4.51
C LYS A 227 38.33 -8.99 -4.24
N PRO A 228 37.29 -8.16 -4.49
CA PRO A 228 35.92 -8.63 -4.47
C PRO A 228 35.72 -9.51 -5.71
N ALA A 229 35.90 -10.82 -5.55
CA ALA A 229 35.55 -11.78 -6.58
C ALA A 229 34.02 -11.79 -6.75
N ALA A 230 33.60 -11.82 -8.01
CA ALA A 230 32.20 -11.93 -8.43
C ALA A 230 31.48 -13.09 -7.71
N LEU A 231 30.16 -12.96 -7.59
CA LEU A 231 29.28 -13.99 -7.07
C LEU A 231 29.58 -15.32 -7.77
N PRO A 232 30.04 -16.35 -7.08
CA PRO A 232 30.29 -17.66 -7.65
C PRO A 232 28.99 -18.45 -7.49
N CYS A 233 28.09 -18.30 -8.46
CA CYS A 233 26.91 -19.13 -8.57
C CYS A 233 26.48 -19.25 -10.04
N GLU A 234 26.01 -20.42 -10.45
CA GLU A 234 25.18 -20.54 -11.66
C GLU A 234 23.86 -19.73 -11.52
N GLY A 235 23.52 -19.27 -10.30
CA GLY A 235 22.42 -18.35 -10.01
C GLY A 235 22.68 -16.87 -10.35
N GLU A 236 23.79 -16.54 -11.01
CA GLU A 236 24.00 -15.20 -11.54
C GLU A 236 22.92 -14.83 -12.57
N SER A 237 22.48 -15.79 -13.41
CA SER A 237 21.35 -15.57 -14.32
C SER A 237 20.00 -15.62 -13.63
N ASP A 238 19.79 -16.56 -12.69
CA ASP A 238 18.45 -16.89 -12.20
C ASP A 238 17.99 -16.01 -11.03
N ILE A 239 18.93 -15.34 -10.34
CA ILE A 239 18.61 -14.44 -9.22
C ILE A 239 19.12 -13.03 -9.53
N ARG A 240 20.41 -12.87 -9.83
CA ARG A 240 21.02 -11.53 -9.91
C ARG A 240 20.51 -10.71 -11.10
N LEU A 241 20.42 -11.29 -12.30
CA LEU A 241 19.94 -10.57 -13.49
C LEU A 241 18.49 -10.06 -13.31
N PRO A 242 17.51 -10.88 -12.87
CA PRO A 242 16.17 -10.40 -12.57
C PRO A 242 16.14 -9.26 -11.54
N LEU A 243 16.90 -9.36 -10.44
CA LEU A 243 16.91 -8.30 -9.42
C LEU A 243 17.51 -6.98 -9.94
N LEU A 244 18.50 -7.05 -10.82
CA LEU A 244 19.07 -5.87 -11.48
C LEU A 244 18.03 -5.22 -12.40
N GLU A 245 17.31 -6.01 -13.18
CA GLU A 245 16.26 -5.52 -14.07
C GLU A 245 15.08 -4.92 -13.29
N LEU A 246 14.66 -5.53 -12.17
CA LEU A 246 13.69 -4.94 -11.24
C LEU A 246 14.18 -3.60 -10.69
N THR A 247 15.46 -3.50 -10.33
CA THR A 247 16.06 -2.26 -9.83
C THR A 247 16.06 -1.17 -10.90
N GLN A 248 16.46 -1.48 -12.13
CA GLN A 248 16.45 -0.55 -13.26
C GLN A 248 15.04 -0.05 -13.60
N ASN A 249 14.03 -0.90 -13.40
CA ASN A 249 12.62 -0.57 -13.62
C ASN A 249 11.91 0.00 -12.37
N ASN A 250 12.65 0.33 -11.31
CA ASN A 250 12.11 0.84 -10.03
C ASN A 250 11.08 -0.10 -9.35
N LYS A 251 11.13 -1.41 -9.63
CA LYS A 251 10.31 -2.46 -9.00
C LYS A 251 10.99 -3.02 -7.75
N ILE A 252 11.27 -2.15 -6.79
CA ILE A 252 12.16 -2.42 -5.66
C ILE A 252 11.47 -2.58 -4.30
N ALA A 253 10.15 -2.41 -4.23
CA ALA A 253 9.42 -2.36 -2.97
C ALA A 253 9.08 -3.74 -2.37
N THR A 254 9.26 -4.82 -3.13
CA THR A 254 9.01 -6.19 -2.67
C THR A 254 10.32 -6.82 -2.20
N PRO A 255 10.43 -7.26 -0.94
CA PRO A 255 11.63 -7.97 -0.48
C PRO A 255 11.72 -9.31 -1.22
N PHE A 256 12.89 -9.59 -1.78
CA PHE A 256 13.13 -10.86 -2.49
C PHE A 256 13.65 -11.94 -1.54
N TYR A 257 14.22 -11.57 -0.40
CA TYR A 257 14.73 -12.51 0.59
C TYR A 257 14.38 -12.07 2.00
N VAL A 258 13.69 -12.94 2.73
CA VAL A 258 13.22 -12.70 4.10
C VAL A 258 13.81 -13.76 5.01
N LYS A 259 14.39 -13.36 6.15
CA LYS A 259 14.93 -14.27 7.15
C LYS A 259 14.26 -14.04 8.50
N GLU A 260 13.83 -15.11 9.15
CA GLU A 260 13.18 -15.09 10.46
C GLU A 260 14.01 -15.86 11.48
N TYR A 261 14.20 -15.24 12.63
CA TYR A 261 14.98 -15.75 13.73
C TYR A 261 14.14 -15.80 14.99
N LYS A 262 14.26 -16.89 15.76
CA LYS A 262 13.78 -16.97 17.13
C LYS A 262 14.98 -17.12 18.06
N ASP A 263 15.11 -16.18 19.01
CA ASP A 263 16.20 -16.18 19.98
C ASP A 263 17.59 -16.35 19.32
N ARG A 264 17.81 -15.59 18.23
CA ARG A 264 18.99 -15.58 17.34
C ARG A 264 19.19 -16.80 16.44
N ASN A 265 18.41 -17.87 16.60
CA ASN A 265 18.46 -19.03 15.72
C ASN A 265 17.56 -18.79 14.49
N LEU A 266 18.07 -19.07 13.29
CA LEU A 266 17.25 -19.05 12.08
C LEU A 266 16.15 -20.12 12.22
N VAL A 267 14.90 -19.73 12.04
CA VAL A 267 13.74 -20.63 12.10
C VAL A 267 13.00 -20.72 10.78
N SER A 268 13.13 -19.71 9.94
CA SER A 268 12.56 -19.67 8.59
C SER A 268 13.35 -18.70 7.72
N ASN A 269 13.44 -18.98 6.43
CA ASN A 269 13.79 -18.02 5.42
C ASN A 269 12.97 -18.28 4.16
N GLN A 270 12.79 -17.23 3.37
CA GLN A 270 12.00 -17.27 2.15
C GLN A 270 12.70 -16.47 1.05
N LEU A 271 12.94 -17.12 -0.09
CA LEU A 271 13.52 -16.53 -1.29
C LEU A 271 12.46 -16.49 -2.39
N LEU A 272 12.27 -15.33 -3.02
CA LEU A 272 11.48 -15.17 -4.24
C LEU A 272 12.40 -15.28 -5.45
N LEU A 273 12.02 -16.14 -6.39
CA LEU A 273 12.69 -16.28 -7.66
C LEU A 273 11.90 -15.55 -8.74
N TYR A 274 12.62 -14.83 -9.58
CA TYR A 274 12.03 -14.03 -10.65
C TYR A 274 12.52 -14.55 -11.99
N LYS A 275 11.65 -14.47 -13.00
CA LYS A 275 11.97 -14.90 -14.35
C LYS A 275 11.50 -13.89 -15.37
N THR A 276 12.38 -13.65 -16.34
CA THR A 276 12.06 -12.86 -17.52
C THR A 276 11.62 -13.81 -18.63
N TYR A 277 10.39 -13.67 -19.10
CA TYR A 277 9.87 -14.49 -20.20
C TYR A 277 10.12 -13.77 -21.53
N GLN A 278 10.83 -14.44 -22.44
CA GLN A 278 10.99 -13.97 -23.82
C GLN A 278 9.82 -14.51 -24.66
N TYR A 279 9.13 -13.62 -25.37
CA TYR A 279 7.97 -13.96 -26.20
C TYR A 279 8.35 -14.89 -27.35
N THR A 280 7.64 -16.01 -27.51
CA THR A 280 7.64 -16.78 -28.77
C THR A 280 6.20 -17.18 -29.08
N PRO A 281 5.53 -16.55 -30.06
CA PRO A 281 4.16 -16.91 -30.40
C PRO A 281 4.13 -18.32 -30.98
N LYS A 282 3.28 -19.19 -30.42
CA LYS A 282 2.79 -20.38 -31.11
C LYS A 282 1.34 -20.13 -31.52
N GLU A 283 1.03 -20.35 -32.80
CA GLU A 283 -0.34 -20.28 -33.31
C GLU A 283 -1.26 -21.27 -32.56
N GLY A 284 -2.48 -20.83 -32.22
CA GLY A 284 -3.54 -21.68 -31.69
C GLY A 284 -3.58 -21.87 -30.17
N MET A 285 -2.68 -21.25 -29.40
CA MET A 285 -2.77 -21.20 -27.94
C MET A 285 -3.46 -19.89 -27.49
N PRO A 286 -4.31 -19.90 -26.43
CA PRO A 286 -4.78 -18.66 -25.81
C PRO A 286 -3.56 -17.83 -25.38
N PRO A 287 -3.64 -16.49 -25.39
CA PRO A 287 -2.50 -15.61 -25.18
C PRO A 287 -1.79 -15.99 -23.87
N ARG A 288 -0.66 -16.68 -23.99
CA ARG A 288 0.23 -17.01 -22.88
C ARG A 288 1.49 -16.19 -23.09
N LEU A 289 1.78 -15.32 -22.10
CA LEU A 289 2.91 -14.40 -21.96
C LEU A 289 2.71 -13.01 -22.59
N ILE A 290 2.28 -12.05 -21.76
CA ILE A 290 2.72 -10.65 -21.89
C ILE A 290 3.31 -10.20 -20.55
N ALA A 291 4.63 -10.04 -20.53
CA ALA A 291 5.30 -9.04 -19.70
C ALA A 291 6.54 -8.61 -20.49
N GLY A 292 6.53 -7.38 -21.01
CA GLY A 292 7.56 -6.84 -21.90
C GLY A 292 8.91 -6.69 -21.21
N GLY A 293 9.67 -7.79 -21.07
CA GLY A 293 11.01 -7.82 -20.50
C GLY A 293 11.07 -7.76 -18.97
N ILE A 294 10.06 -7.25 -18.27
CA ILE A 294 10.14 -7.11 -16.81
C ILE A 294 10.02 -8.48 -16.11
N PRO A 295 10.95 -8.84 -15.19
CA PRO A 295 10.88 -10.09 -14.45
C PRO A 295 9.64 -10.17 -13.56
N ILE A 296 9.00 -11.33 -13.52
CA ILE A 296 7.86 -11.65 -12.65
C ILE A 296 8.20 -12.83 -11.74
N VAL A 297 7.54 -12.93 -10.59
CA VAL A 297 7.84 -13.94 -9.57
C VAL A 297 7.48 -15.33 -10.07
N GLU A 298 8.42 -16.22 -10.37
CA GLU A 298 8.09 -17.58 -10.83
C GLU A 298 7.69 -18.49 -9.66
N SER A 299 8.41 -18.38 -8.54
CA SER A 299 8.24 -19.25 -7.39
C SER A 299 8.78 -18.63 -6.13
N SER A 300 8.40 -19.22 -5.00
CA SER A 300 9.02 -18.96 -3.71
C SER A 300 9.59 -20.23 -3.13
N ILE A 301 10.75 -20.13 -2.52
CA ILE A 301 11.42 -21.21 -1.81
C ILE A 301 11.47 -20.85 -0.34
N SER A 302 11.12 -21.78 0.54
CA SER A 302 11.18 -21.57 1.99
C SER A 302 11.86 -22.73 2.70
N ASN A 303 12.68 -22.45 3.71
CA ASN A 303 13.34 -23.47 4.51
C ASN A 303 13.54 -23.02 5.96
N THR A 304 13.67 -23.98 6.87
CA THR A 304 14.08 -23.73 8.27
C THR A 304 15.59 -23.61 8.41
N ARG A 305 16.35 -24.17 7.45
CA ARG A 305 17.80 -23.99 7.30
C ARG A 305 18.12 -22.91 6.27
N GLU A 306 19.37 -22.52 6.17
CA GLU A 306 19.77 -21.56 5.15
C GLU A 306 19.49 -22.12 3.74
N ILE A 307 18.67 -21.44 2.92
CA ILE A 307 18.39 -21.86 1.53
C ILE A 307 19.65 -21.77 0.69
N LEU A 308 20.50 -20.80 1.00
CA LEU A 308 21.75 -20.52 0.30
C LEU A 308 22.93 -21.02 1.15
N THR A 309 23.18 -22.34 1.12
CA THR A 309 24.38 -22.91 1.73
C THR A 309 25.52 -22.98 0.73
N LYS A 310 26.71 -22.56 1.14
CA LYS A 310 27.96 -22.76 0.40
C LYS A 310 28.23 -24.25 0.21
N ALA A 311 28.25 -24.74 -1.03
CA ALA A 311 28.82 -26.06 -1.33
C ALA A 311 30.32 -25.89 -1.65
N SER A 312 31.16 -26.75 -1.06
CA SER A 312 32.58 -26.95 -1.41
C SER A 312 32.66 -28.31 -2.11
N GLN A 313 33.41 -28.60 -3.19
CA GLN A 313 34.65 -28.09 -3.79
C GLN A 313 34.74 -28.57 -5.27
N TRP A 314 35.49 -27.87 -6.12
CA TRP A 314 36.70 -28.33 -6.83
C TRP A 314 37.12 -27.18 -7.76
N SER A 315 38.36 -26.70 -7.62
CA SER A 315 38.81 -25.37 -8.10
C SER A 315 38.23 -24.23 -7.26
N ASN A 316 38.82 -23.03 -7.31
CA ASN A 316 38.46 -21.89 -6.46
C ASN A 316 37.07 -21.27 -6.77
N ASP A 317 36.19 -22.03 -7.41
CA ASP A 317 34.81 -21.67 -7.75
C ASP A 317 33.85 -22.26 -6.72
N TYR A 318 33.06 -21.39 -6.08
CA TYR A 318 31.97 -21.82 -5.23
C TYR A 318 30.74 -22.10 -6.11
N HIS A 319 29.99 -23.15 -5.78
CA HIS A 319 28.69 -23.42 -6.39
C HIS A 319 27.62 -23.41 -5.28
N CYS A 320 26.48 -22.77 -5.54
CA CYS A 320 25.30 -22.88 -4.69
C CYS A 320 24.29 -23.77 -5.42
N THR A 321 23.76 -24.79 -4.74
CA THR A 321 22.68 -25.63 -5.27
C THR A 321 21.35 -25.15 -4.71
N LEU A 322 20.42 -24.81 -5.60
CA LEU A 322 19.04 -24.51 -5.23
C LEU A 322 18.27 -25.83 -5.13
N ASP A 323 17.81 -26.17 -3.94
CA ASP A 323 16.96 -27.34 -3.75
C ASP A 323 15.51 -26.99 -4.16
N LYS A 324 15.09 -27.50 -5.33
CA LYS A 324 13.75 -27.26 -5.88
C LYS A 324 12.65 -27.95 -5.07
N ASP A 325 13.00 -28.92 -4.22
CA ASP A 325 12.05 -29.63 -3.35
C ASP A 325 11.57 -28.74 -2.18
N LEU A 326 12.17 -27.55 -2.01
CA LEU A 326 11.80 -26.54 -1.00
C LEU A 326 10.84 -25.46 -1.53
N THR A 327 10.21 -25.68 -2.68
CA THR A 327 9.26 -24.73 -3.28
C THR A 327 8.02 -24.57 -2.40
N ALA A 328 7.82 -23.37 -1.86
CA ALA A 328 6.70 -22.98 -1.00
C ALA A 328 5.45 -22.56 -1.78
N TYR A 329 5.63 -22.02 -2.99
CA TYR A 329 4.58 -21.94 -4.00
C TYR A 329 5.20 -21.74 -5.39
N GLN A 330 4.44 -22.11 -6.41
CA GLN A 330 4.79 -21.95 -7.82
C GLN A 330 3.65 -21.28 -8.57
N ILE A 331 3.99 -20.38 -9.48
CA ILE A 331 3.05 -19.81 -10.45
C ILE A 331 3.28 -20.52 -11.78
N HIS A 332 2.24 -21.18 -12.29
CA HIS A 332 2.31 -21.98 -13.50
C HIS A 332 1.95 -21.16 -14.73
N LEU A 333 0.95 -20.29 -14.61
CA LEU A 333 0.41 -19.51 -15.72
C LEU A 333 0.09 -18.07 -15.32
N TYR A 334 0.16 -17.20 -16.33
CA TYR A 334 -0.19 -15.78 -16.26
C TYR A 334 -1.16 -15.40 -17.37
N ASP A 335 -1.96 -14.37 -17.11
CA ASP A 335 -2.67 -13.64 -18.17
C ASP A 335 -1.76 -12.61 -18.87
N ASP A 336 -2.35 -11.80 -19.74
CA ASP A 336 -1.69 -10.73 -20.49
C ASP A 336 -1.43 -9.44 -19.67
N HIS A 337 -1.90 -9.39 -18.43
CA HIS A 337 -1.64 -8.32 -17.46
C HIS A 337 -0.58 -8.73 -16.42
N ALA A 338 0.06 -9.89 -16.62
CA ALA A 338 0.98 -10.52 -15.70
C ALA A 338 0.37 -10.90 -14.34
N ASN A 339 -0.96 -11.10 -14.30
CA ASN A 339 -1.61 -11.66 -13.13
C ASN A 339 -1.45 -13.19 -13.13
N PRO A 340 -1.17 -13.83 -11.97
CA PRO A 340 -1.17 -15.28 -11.88
C PRO A 340 -2.59 -15.82 -12.09
N ILE A 341 -2.75 -16.80 -12.98
CA ILE A 341 -4.04 -17.46 -13.24
C ILE A 341 -4.07 -18.92 -12.80
N GLU A 342 -2.91 -19.51 -12.53
CA GLU A 342 -2.79 -20.86 -11.99
C GLU A 342 -1.55 -20.98 -11.10
N VAL A 343 -1.76 -21.42 -9.86
CA VAL A 343 -0.72 -21.51 -8.81
C VAL A 343 -0.84 -22.81 -8.02
N SER A 344 0.24 -23.24 -7.37
CA SER A 344 0.22 -24.38 -6.44
C SER A 344 1.15 -24.13 -5.25
N SER A 345 0.91 -24.79 -4.11
CA SER A 345 1.74 -24.65 -2.90
C SER A 345 3.05 -25.47 -2.94
N SER A 346 3.27 -26.24 -4.00
CA SER A 346 4.52 -26.92 -4.37
C SER A 346 4.39 -27.44 -5.81
N ALA A 347 5.46 -27.95 -6.40
CA ALA A 347 5.41 -28.49 -7.77
C ALA A 347 4.38 -29.63 -7.95
N ASP A 348 4.12 -30.42 -6.90
CA ASP A 348 3.23 -31.59 -6.92
C ASP A 348 1.89 -31.36 -6.17
N ALA A 349 1.68 -30.17 -5.59
CA ALA A 349 0.45 -29.87 -4.85
C ALA A 349 -0.74 -29.63 -5.77
N ALA A 350 -1.96 -29.77 -5.24
CA ALA A 350 -3.17 -29.39 -5.95
C ALA A 350 -3.13 -27.91 -6.38
N HIS A 351 -3.66 -27.64 -7.57
CA HIS A 351 -3.62 -26.33 -8.18
C HIS A 351 -4.77 -25.44 -7.68
N THR A 352 -4.55 -24.14 -7.74
CA THR A 352 -5.53 -23.08 -7.50
C THR A 352 -5.58 -22.17 -8.71
N VAL A 353 -6.77 -21.98 -9.25
CA VAL A 353 -7.04 -21.06 -10.35
C VAL A 353 -7.49 -19.71 -9.81
N LEU A 354 -6.98 -18.64 -10.43
CA LEU A 354 -7.35 -17.27 -10.13
C LEU A 354 -7.94 -16.65 -11.40
N ILE A 355 -9.21 -16.21 -11.32
CA ILE A 355 -9.88 -15.54 -12.43
C ILE A 355 -9.86 -14.04 -12.17
N TRP A 356 -9.35 -13.27 -13.14
CA TRP A 356 -9.30 -11.81 -13.09
C TRP A 356 -10.34 -11.18 -14.01
N GLY A 357 -10.90 -10.06 -13.56
CA GLY A 357 -11.93 -9.30 -14.27
C GLY A 357 -11.74 -7.80 -14.07
N TYR A 358 -12.76 -7.01 -14.42
CA TYR A 358 -12.67 -5.55 -14.41
C TYR A 358 -11.42 -5.06 -15.17
N GLN A 359 -11.29 -5.52 -16.42
CA GLN A 359 -10.13 -5.29 -17.29
C GLN A 359 -8.81 -5.82 -16.70
N GLY A 360 -8.85 -6.99 -16.06
CA GLY A 360 -7.67 -7.63 -15.47
C GLY A 360 -7.16 -6.97 -14.19
N SER A 361 -7.95 -6.10 -13.54
CA SER A 361 -7.53 -5.32 -12.38
C SER A 361 -7.96 -5.88 -11.03
N GLN A 362 -8.97 -6.76 -10.99
CA GLN A 362 -9.53 -7.33 -9.75
C GLN A 362 -9.73 -8.84 -9.86
N LEU A 363 -9.59 -9.54 -8.73
CA LEU A 363 -9.79 -10.98 -8.63
C LEU A 363 -11.29 -11.31 -8.54
N LEU A 364 -11.87 -11.94 -9.56
CA LEU A 364 -13.26 -12.39 -9.55
C LEU A 364 -13.49 -13.68 -8.79
N ALA A 365 -12.55 -14.62 -8.90
CA ALA A 365 -12.70 -15.94 -8.29
C ALA A 365 -11.36 -16.57 -7.92
N LYS A 366 -11.34 -17.23 -6.77
CA LYS A 366 -10.32 -18.19 -6.34
C LYS A 366 -10.95 -19.58 -6.35
N ILE A 367 -10.37 -20.51 -7.10
CA ILE A 367 -10.88 -21.87 -7.29
C ILE A 367 -9.79 -22.85 -6.89
N GLU A 368 -9.92 -23.46 -5.71
CA GLU A 368 -8.95 -24.40 -5.17
C GLU A 368 -9.30 -25.83 -5.60
N ASN A 369 -8.28 -26.66 -5.86
CA ASN A 369 -8.38 -28.01 -6.43
C ASN A 369 -8.89 -28.04 -7.89
N ALA A 370 -8.39 -27.12 -8.71
CA ALA A 370 -8.68 -27.05 -10.14
C ALA A 370 -7.44 -26.58 -10.92
N THR A 371 -7.38 -26.94 -12.20
CA THR A 371 -6.40 -26.42 -13.17
C THR A 371 -7.06 -25.38 -14.08
N PHE A 372 -6.28 -24.54 -14.76
CA PHE A 372 -6.87 -23.51 -15.62
C PHE A 372 -7.65 -24.13 -16.80
N ASP A 373 -7.26 -25.32 -17.25
CA ASP A 373 -7.95 -26.04 -18.31
C ASP A 373 -9.39 -26.42 -17.89
N ASP A 374 -9.63 -26.69 -16.60
CA ASP A 374 -10.96 -27.02 -16.04
C ASP A 374 -11.97 -25.87 -16.09
N VAL A 375 -11.48 -24.62 -16.21
CA VAL A 375 -12.32 -23.41 -16.25
C VAL A 375 -12.33 -22.75 -17.62
N SER A 376 -11.51 -23.21 -18.56
CA SER A 376 -11.36 -22.59 -19.86
C SER A 376 -12.62 -22.80 -20.73
N GLY A 377 -13.10 -21.74 -21.40
CA GLY A 377 -14.25 -21.83 -22.30
C GLY A 377 -15.11 -20.58 -22.40
N SER A 378 -16.22 -20.68 -23.15
CA SER A 378 -17.13 -19.55 -23.40
C SER A 378 -17.81 -19.02 -22.13
N THR A 379 -18.12 -19.89 -21.16
CA THR A 379 -18.70 -19.47 -19.88
C THR A 379 -17.75 -18.57 -19.09
N LEU A 380 -16.44 -18.86 -19.11
CA LEU A 380 -15.44 -17.99 -18.47
C LEU A 380 -15.36 -16.62 -19.16
N LEU A 381 -15.39 -16.59 -20.50
CA LEU A 381 -15.44 -15.34 -21.26
C LEU A 381 -16.69 -14.52 -20.95
N GLU A 382 -17.83 -15.17 -20.73
CA GLU A 382 -19.07 -14.50 -20.30
C GLU A 382 -18.90 -13.86 -18.91
N ILE A 383 -18.32 -14.59 -17.94
CA ILE A 383 -18.06 -14.06 -16.59
C ILE A 383 -17.17 -12.82 -16.66
N ILE A 384 -16.06 -12.89 -17.40
CA ILE A 384 -15.14 -11.76 -17.56
C ILE A 384 -15.85 -10.59 -18.26
N SER A 385 -16.60 -10.85 -19.33
CA SER A 385 -17.36 -9.81 -20.03
C SER A 385 -18.40 -9.14 -19.14
N LYS A 386 -19.06 -9.88 -18.25
CA LYS A 386 -20.01 -9.32 -17.28
C LYS A 386 -19.29 -8.44 -16.26
N SER A 387 -18.10 -8.82 -15.80
CA SER A 387 -17.32 -7.97 -14.90
C SER A 387 -16.84 -6.69 -15.55
N ASN A 388 -16.56 -6.73 -16.86
CA ASN A 388 -16.13 -5.55 -17.61
C ASN A 388 -17.28 -4.59 -17.92
N ALA A 389 -18.52 -5.07 -17.85
CA ALA A 389 -19.73 -4.28 -18.04
C ALA A 389 -20.37 -3.84 -16.71
N ASP A 390 -19.78 -4.25 -15.59
CA ASP A 390 -20.26 -3.92 -14.26
C ASP A 390 -19.90 -2.46 -13.91
N ASP A 391 -20.94 -1.66 -13.66
CA ASP A 391 -20.87 -0.22 -13.39
C ASP A 391 -21.84 0.23 -12.28
N ASP A 392 -22.46 -0.73 -11.57
CA ASP A 392 -23.41 -0.47 -10.49
C ASP A 392 -23.10 -1.30 -9.24
N SER A 393 -23.62 -0.87 -8.09
CA SER A 393 -23.53 -1.63 -6.85
C SER A 393 -24.92 -2.00 -6.37
N THR A 394 -25.19 -3.29 -6.28
CA THR A 394 -26.56 -3.80 -6.07
C THR A 394 -26.58 -4.97 -5.08
N PHE A 395 -27.77 -5.28 -4.58
CA PHE A 395 -28.00 -6.41 -3.69
C PHE A 395 -28.69 -7.55 -4.45
N GLY A 396 -28.24 -8.79 -4.27
CA GLY A 396 -28.80 -9.95 -4.97
C GLY A 396 -28.52 -9.94 -6.47
N ASP A 397 -29.51 -10.32 -7.29
CA ASP A 397 -29.31 -10.53 -8.73
C ASP A 397 -29.72 -9.33 -9.61
N ALA A 398 -29.95 -8.16 -9.01
CA ALA A 398 -30.34 -6.95 -9.71
C ALA A 398 -29.15 -6.23 -10.37
N GLY A 399 -29.40 -5.45 -11.43
CA GLY A 399 -28.35 -4.62 -12.04
C GLY A 399 -27.28 -5.40 -12.82
N ASN A 400 -26.21 -4.71 -13.21
CA ASN A 400 -25.09 -5.32 -13.92
C ASN A 400 -24.24 -6.18 -12.97
N GLU A 401 -24.02 -5.72 -11.75
CA GLU A 401 -23.31 -6.46 -10.72
C GLU A 401 -24.05 -7.73 -10.28
N GLY A 402 -25.38 -7.67 -10.15
CA GLY A 402 -26.17 -8.86 -9.88
C GLY A 402 -26.12 -9.87 -11.03
N GLN A 403 -26.10 -9.42 -12.28
CA GLN A 403 -25.85 -10.30 -13.42
C GLN A 403 -24.45 -10.92 -13.40
N LEU A 404 -23.43 -10.18 -12.95
CA LEU A 404 -22.10 -10.73 -12.71
C LEU A 404 -22.14 -11.81 -11.61
N ARG A 405 -22.84 -11.59 -10.49
CA ARG A 405 -23.02 -12.62 -9.45
C ARG A 405 -23.71 -13.88 -9.99
N VAL A 406 -24.76 -13.72 -10.80
CA VAL A 406 -25.42 -14.84 -11.47
C VAL A 406 -24.45 -15.60 -12.39
N ALA A 407 -23.59 -14.89 -13.13
CA ALA A 407 -22.57 -15.53 -13.96
C ALA A 407 -21.50 -16.25 -13.12
N LEU A 408 -21.03 -15.65 -12.02
CA LEU A 408 -20.08 -16.26 -11.08
C LEU A 408 -20.65 -17.50 -10.40
N ALA A 409 -21.96 -17.54 -10.12
CA ALA A 409 -22.62 -18.72 -9.57
C ALA A 409 -22.51 -19.95 -10.48
N LYS A 410 -22.35 -19.76 -11.80
CA LYS A 410 -22.14 -20.86 -12.76
C LYS A 410 -20.89 -21.67 -12.45
N LEU A 411 -19.84 -21.07 -11.87
CA LEU A 411 -18.61 -21.78 -11.47
C LEU A 411 -18.90 -22.96 -10.51
N ARG A 412 -19.95 -22.85 -9.69
CA ARG A 412 -20.35 -23.89 -8.73
C ARG A 412 -21.36 -24.89 -9.30
N ASN A 413 -21.74 -24.74 -10.57
CA ASN A 413 -22.77 -25.55 -11.20
C ASN A 413 -22.14 -26.54 -12.22
N PRO A 414 -22.22 -27.86 -11.96
CA PRO A 414 -21.63 -28.89 -12.83
C PRO A 414 -22.16 -28.90 -14.26
N ALA A 415 -23.32 -28.29 -14.53
CA ALA A 415 -23.85 -28.15 -15.89
C ALA A 415 -22.98 -27.21 -16.76
N TYR A 416 -22.25 -26.27 -16.15
CA TYR A 416 -21.35 -25.36 -16.85
C TYR A 416 -19.89 -25.74 -16.68
N PHE A 417 -19.50 -26.23 -15.50
CA PHE A 417 -18.12 -26.63 -15.19
C PHE A 417 -18.11 -28.02 -14.52
N PRO A 418 -18.21 -29.11 -15.31
CA PRO A 418 -18.32 -30.47 -14.77
C PRO A 418 -17.09 -30.95 -14.01
N ASN A 419 -15.92 -30.35 -14.24
CA ASN A 419 -14.67 -30.72 -13.57
C ASN A 419 -14.48 -30.03 -12.20
N LEU A 420 -15.33 -29.07 -11.84
CA LEU A 420 -15.20 -28.30 -10.59
C LEU A 420 -16.01 -28.87 -9.41
N VAL A 421 -16.53 -30.10 -9.52
CA VAL A 421 -17.42 -30.71 -8.52
C VAL A 421 -16.79 -30.77 -7.12
N ASN A 422 -15.47 -30.92 -7.02
CA ASN A 422 -14.74 -30.97 -5.75
C ASN A 422 -13.94 -29.69 -5.46
N ALA A 423 -14.12 -28.65 -6.28
CA ALA A 423 -13.37 -27.40 -6.13
C ALA A 423 -13.98 -26.52 -5.03
N GLN A 424 -13.12 -25.84 -4.27
CA GLN A 424 -13.58 -24.81 -3.33
C GLN A 424 -13.52 -23.47 -4.02
N ILE A 425 -14.69 -22.84 -4.18
CA ILE A 425 -14.84 -21.64 -5.01
C ILE A 425 -15.19 -20.46 -4.10
N THR A 426 -14.36 -19.42 -4.12
CA THR A 426 -14.66 -18.12 -3.52
C THR A 426 -14.74 -17.08 -4.62
N THR A 427 -15.78 -16.25 -4.61
CA THR A 427 -16.04 -15.25 -5.66
C THR A 427 -16.23 -13.87 -5.08
N TYR A 428 -15.89 -12.83 -5.85
CA TYR A 428 -15.91 -11.45 -5.42
C TYR A 428 -16.51 -10.54 -6.50
N THR A 429 -17.19 -9.48 -6.07
CA THR A 429 -17.55 -8.33 -6.92
C THR A 429 -17.00 -7.06 -6.31
N TYR A 430 -16.84 -6.01 -7.12
CA TYR A 430 -16.17 -4.78 -6.73
C TYR A 430 -16.84 -3.57 -7.35
N ASP A 431 -16.75 -2.46 -6.61
CA ASP A 431 -16.72 -1.12 -7.19
C ASP A 431 -15.24 -0.73 -7.31
N PRO A 432 -14.65 -0.68 -8.53
CA PRO A 432 -13.26 -0.28 -8.71
C PRO A 432 -12.98 1.08 -8.05
N LEU A 433 -11.81 1.21 -7.41
CA LEU A 433 -11.39 2.37 -6.60
C LEU A 433 -12.13 2.57 -5.26
N ILE A 434 -13.19 1.81 -4.98
CA ILE A 434 -13.91 1.85 -3.70
C ILE A 434 -13.58 0.59 -2.88
N GLY A 435 -13.86 -0.60 -3.42
CA GLY A 435 -13.57 -1.87 -2.75
C GLY A 435 -14.49 -3.01 -3.15
N ILE A 436 -14.38 -4.12 -2.42
CA ILE A 436 -15.24 -5.30 -2.58
C ILE A 436 -16.67 -4.91 -2.20
N THR A 437 -17.63 -5.27 -3.03
CA THR A 437 -19.08 -5.05 -2.81
C THR A 437 -19.80 -6.32 -2.40
N SER A 438 -19.32 -7.49 -2.84
CA SER A 438 -19.76 -8.78 -2.34
C SER A 438 -18.66 -9.83 -2.34
N MET A 439 -18.76 -10.80 -1.42
CA MET A 439 -17.92 -11.98 -1.37
C MET A 439 -18.80 -13.20 -1.11
N THR A 440 -18.71 -14.22 -1.97
CA THR A 440 -19.34 -15.52 -1.75
C THR A 440 -18.26 -16.54 -1.42
N ASP A 441 -18.35 -17.16 -0.24
CA ASP A 441 -17.36 -18.14 0.22
C ASP A 441 -17.51 -19.53 -0.42
N ALA A 442 -16.62 -20.46 -0.05
CA ALA A 442 -16.64 -21.85 -0.53
C ALA A 442 -17.91 -22.63 -0.14
N ARG A 443 -18.66 -22.17 0.87
CA ARG A 443 -19.93 -22.77 1.30
C ARG A 443 -21.13 -22.20 0.53
N GLY A 444 -20.92 -21.17 -0.28
CA GLY A 444 -21.97 -20.47 -1.02
C GLY A 444 -22.62 -19.33 -0.23
N GLU A 445 -22.11 -18.99 0.95
CA GLU A 445 -22.63 -17.89 1.76
C GLU A 445 -22.08 -16.56 1.25
N THR A 446 -22.96 -15.58 1.04
CA THR A 446 -22.59 -14.27 0.48
C THR A 446 -22.67 -13.17 1.53
N LEU A 447 -21.59 -12.40 1.63
CA LEU A 447 -21.53 -11.15 2.37
C LEU A 447 -21.58 -9.97 1.41
N TYR A 448 -22.32 -8.93 1.78
CA TYR A 448 -22.42 -7.67 1.04
C TYR A 448 -21.79 -6.55 1.84
N TYR A 449 -21.00 -5.72 1.15
CA TYR A 449 -20.25 -4.60 1.70
C TYR A 449 -20.84 -3.31 1.15
N THR A 450 -21.34 -2.45 2.03
CA THR A 450 -21.94 -1.17 1.63
C THR A 450 -21.06 -0.01 2.05
N TYR A 451 -20.83 0.93 1.15
CA TYR A 451 -20.01 2.11 1.38
C TYR A 451 -20.88 3.36 1.48
N GLY A 452 -20.51 4.29 2.37
CA GLY A 452 -21.18 5.58 2.48
C GLY A 452 -20.72 6.59 1.42
N THR A 453 -21.23 7.82 1.47
CA THR A 453 -20.97 8.90 0.48
C THR A 453 -19.50 9.33 0.31
N PHE A 454 -18.63 8.90 1.21
CA PHE A 454 -17.19 9.16 1.16
C PHE A 454 -16.40 7.88 0.80
N ASN A 455 -17.05 6.88 0.19
CA ASN A 455 -16.44 5.61 -0.23
C ASN A 455 -15.76 4.85 0.91
N ARG A 456 -16.35 4.88 2.10
CA ARG A 456 -15.86 4.13 3.28
C ARG A 456 -16.89 3.09 3.68
N LEU A 457 -16.40 1.90 4.02
CA LEU A 457 -17.24 0.76 4.41
C LEU A 457 -18.11 1.14 5.61
N GLU A 458 -19.42 1.10 5.47
CA GLU A 458 -20.38 1.43 6.51
C GLU A 458 -21.02 0.17 7.12
N TYR A 459 -21.39 -0.80 6.26
CA TYR A 459 -22.08 -2.02 6.67
C TYR A 459 -21.48 -3.25 6.01
N ILE A 460 -21.46 -4.36 6.76
CA ILE A 460 -21.37 -5.71 6.21
C ILE A 460 -22.68 -6.41 6.51
N LYS A 461 -23.31 -7.00 5.48
CA LYS A 461 -24.63 -7.64 5.58
C LYS A 461 -24.61 -9.08 5.06
N ASP A 462 -25.51 -9.89 5.58
CA ASP A 462 -25.79 -11.22 5.02
C ASP A 462 -26.74 -11.17 3.81
N THR A 463 -27.07 -12.34 3.24
CA THR A 463 -27.99 -12.49 2.10
C THR A 463 -29.44 -12.12 2.41
N GLN A 464 -29.82 -12.04 3.68
CA GLN A 464 -31.14 -11.57 4.13
C GLN A 464 -31.15 -10.06 4.41
N GLY A 465 -30.00 -9.38 4.29
CA GLY A 465 -29.84 -7.96 4.53
C GLY A 465 -29.64 -7.58 6.00
N ASN A 466 -29.45 -8.56 6.90
CA ASN A 466 -29.14 -8.28 8.30
C ASN A 466 -27.71 -7.72 8.43
N ILE A 467 -27.54 -6.72 9.30
CA ILE A 467 -26.23 -6.12 9.55
C ILE A 467 -25.43 -7.02 10.48
N LEU A 468 -24.29 -7.50 9.98
CA LEU A 468 -23.31 -8.27 10.75
C LEU A 468 -22.24 -7.36 11.37
N SER A 469 -21.87 -6.29 10.66
CA SER A 469 -20.92 -5.29 11.13
C SER A 469 -21.31 -3.88 10.71
N LYS A 470 -21.02 -2.89 11.57
CA LYS A 470 -21.29 -1.47 11.31
C LYS A 470 -20.12 -0.59 11.74
N ASN A 471 -19.67 0.28 10.83
CA ASN A 471 -18.65 1.28 11.11
C ASN A 471 -19.28 2.66 11.36
N GLN A 472 -18.91 3.29 12.46
CA GLN A 472 -19.27 4.67 12.80
C GLN A 472 -18.04 5.56 12.77
N TYR A 473 -18.00 6.49 11.82
CA TYR A 473 -16.89 7.43 11.64
C TYR A 473 -17.16 8.73 12.40
N HIS A 474 -16.30 9.05 13.38
CA HIS A 474 -16.38 10.29 14.14
C HIS A 474 -15.34 11.27 13.62
N TYR A 475 -15.85 12.27 12.90
CA TYR A 475 -15.08 13.41 12.42
C TYR A 475 -14.81 14.38 13.55
N LYS A 476 -13.64 15.00 13.51
CA LYS A 476 -13.30 16.10 14.41
C LYS A 476 -12.95 17.30 13.54
N ASN A 477 -13.82 18.31 13.59
CA ASN A 477 -13.55 19.64 13.03
C ASN A 477 -12.40 20.30 13.78
#